data_AF-A0A7S2YEU5-F1
#
_entry.id   AF-A0A7S2YEU5-F1
#
_cell.length_a   1.000
_cell.length_b   1.000
_cell.length_c   1.000
_cell.angle_alpha   90.00
_cell.angle_beta   90.00
_cell.angle_gamma   90.00
#
_symmetry.space_group_name_H-M   'P 1'
#
loop_
_entity.id
_entity.type
_entity.pdbx_description
1 polymer ?
#
loop_
_entity_poly.entity_id
_entity_poly.type
_entity_poly.pdbx_seq_one_letter_code
_entity_poly.pdbx_strand_id
1 'polypeptide(L)'
;DAGRKRKDLHSSYINHPKGRRQRHHQMIFRMAMKPSKTALVARGAVQALTSSRGAAPMMGGASRLVNSRMGAPALTSRWLSSPTDAMSPNLTALDRFVPQPPTKLTEEMAESITDMTQMYIRYGAANQRLKILAKEKDIPIVFKWQKMMEIFFHAQLHIVNGFGYPGDENGLMQYSQDLANFHENNKAEDFLLLLKNSRRDTWRALVSTTFELDAEEIPNFSIVDARNLMHKVSSRMQAPDVLYQLQQNVSTIQNDDKDMELAMKHSALQQVIVNHVYLGHEEGQKSVVEEAECGTGPEAYAKFQCALSDFEGDPLIMEYTQSAMGKMFEAAGLNPGPQGPKPSLMP
;
A
#
# COMPACT_ATOMS: atom_id res chain seq x y z
N ASP A 1 -20.27 -21.15 -64.30
CA ASP A 1 -20.65 -22.21 -63.35
C ASP A 1 -19.46 -22.75 -62.59
N ALA A 2 -19.42 -22.48 -61.28
CA ALA A 2 -18.83 -23.32 -60.22
C ALA A 2 -18.74 -22.48 -58.94
N GLY A 3 -19.74 -22.63 -58.07
CA GLY A 3 -19.86 -21.91 -56.82
C GLY A 3 -18.82 -22.31 -55.78
N ARG A 4 -18.28 -21.32 -55.07
CA ARG A 4 -17.51 -21.52 -53.84
C ARG A 4 -18.36 -21.12 -52.64
N LYS A 5 -18.70 -22.13 -51.84
CA LYS A 5 -19.45 -22.06 -50.58
C LYS A 5 -18.70 -21.20 -49.56
N ARG A 6 -19.34 -20.12 -49.10
CA ARG A 6 -19.03 -19.48 -47.80
C ARG A 6 -19.50 -20.42 -46.69
N LYS A 7 -18.62 -20.74 -45.75
CA LYS A 7 -18.98 -21.34 -44.47
C LYS A 7 -19.09 -20.20 -43.46
N ASP A 8 -20.32 -19.96 -43.01
CA ASP A 8 -20.63 -19.08 -41.91
C ASP A 8 -20.20 -19.75 -40.59
N LEU A 9 -19.30 -19.12 -39.85
CA LEU A 9 -19.00 -19.44 -38.46
C LEU A 9 -19.96 -18.63 -37.59
N HIS A 10 -20.99 -19.30 -37.08
CA HIS A 10 -21.84 -18.79 -36.01
C HIS A 10 -21.01 -18.64 -34.73
N SER A 11 -20.77 -17.39 -34.33
CA SER A 11 -20.28 -17.04 -33.00
C SER A 11 -21.48 -17.01 -32.05
N SER A 12 -21.58 -18.02 -31.19
CA SER A 12 -22.56 -18.08 -30.11
C SER A 12 -22.16 -17.10 -29.00
N TYR A 13 -22.88 -15.98 -28.94
CA TYR A 13 -22.84 -15.06 -27.80
C TYR A 13 -23.37 -15.76 -26.54
N ILE A 14 -22.46 -16.07 -25.61
CA ILE A 14 -22.81 -16.42 -24.24
C ILE A 14 -23.10 -15.11 -23.49
N ASN A 15 -24.38 -14.87 -23.23
CA ASN A 15 -24.84 -13.84 -22.30
C ASN A 15 -24.41 -14.20 -20.88
N HIS A 16 -23.38 -13.55 -20.35
CA HIS A 16 -23.10 -13.55 -18.92
C HIS A 16 -23.93 -12.45 -18.21
N PRO A 17 -24.58 -12.78 -17.07
CA PRO A 17 -25.38 -11.81 -16.34
C PRO A 17 -24.49 -10.75 -15.69
N LYS A 18 -24.84 -9.48 -15.93
CA LYS A 18 -24.31 -8.33 -15.21
C LYS A 18 -24.80 -8.38 -13.76
N GLY A 19 -23.89 -8.59 -12.81
CA GLY A 19 -24.24 -8.55 -11.39
C GLY A 19 -23.01 -8.49 -10.48
N ARG A 20 -22.78 -7.29 -9.92
CA ARG A 20 -21.91 -6.98 -8.76
C ARG A 20 -20.43 -7.39 -8.90
N ARG A 21 -19.61 -6.50 -9.46
CA ARG A 21 -18.15 -6.52 -9.23
C ARG A 21 -17.79 -5.56 -8.11
N GLN A 22 -16.93 -6.06 -7.24
CA GLN A 22 -16.59 -5.55 -5.93
C GLN A 22 -15.61 -4.37 -6.02
N ARG A 23 -15.86 -3.33 -5.21
CA ARG A 23 -14.84 -2.39 -4.70
C ARG A 23 -13.73 -3.20 -4.03
N HIS A 24 -12.46 -2.78 -4.03
CA HIS A 24 -11.39 -3.03 -3.03
C HIS A 24 -9.99 -2.78 -3.64
N HIS A 25 -9.45 -1.56 -3.50
CA HIS A 25 -8.17 -1.11 -4.10
C HIS A 25 -7.02 -0.89 -3.07
N GLN A 26 -6.82 -1.75 -2.04
CA GLN A 26 -5.91 -1.38 -0.93
C GLN A 26 -4.98 -2.46 -0.34
N MET A 27 -4.71 -3.58 -1.02
CA MET A 27 -3.98 -4.66 -0.33
C MET A 27 -2.45 -4.49 -0.25
N ILE A 28 -1.78 -4.05 -1.33
CA ILE A 28 -0.31 -3.92 -1.33
C ILE A 28 0.12 -2.70 -0.49
N PHE A 29 -0.68 -1.64 -0.52
CA PHE A 29 -0.54 -0.45 0.33
C PHE A 29 -0.61 -0.72 1.84
N ARG A 30 -1.42 -1.68 2.29
CA ARG A 30 -1.58 -1.99 3.73
C ARG A 30 -0.38 -2.70 4.34
N MET A 31 0.44 -3.39 3.53
CA MET A 31 1.60 -4.09 4.05
C MET A 31 2.74 -3.14 4.44
N ALA A 32 2.87 -1.97 3.80
CA ALA A 32 3.92 -1.00 4.10
C ALA A 32 3.68 -0.15 5.38
N MET A 33 2.48 -0.23 5.97
CA MET A 33 2.05 0.66 7.05
C MET A 33 2.22 -0.03 8.42
N LYS A 34 3.43 0.08 9.00
CA LYS A 34 3.69 0.20 10.44
C LYS A 34 5.15 0.60 10.69
N PRO A 35 5.44 1.89 10.95
CA PRO A 35 6.76 2.36 11.35
C PRO A 35 7.21 1.83 12.72
N SER A 36 8.53 1.67 12.89
CA SER A 36 9.21 1.49 14.18
C SER A 36 9.04 2.73 15.07
N LYS A 37 8.91 2.53 16.40
CA LYS A 37 8.66 3.59 17.39
C LYS A 37 9.71 4.69 17.49
N THR A 38 10.88 4.56 16.86
CA THR A 38 11.84 5.68 16.76
C THR A 38 11.28 6.84 15.93
N ALA A 39 10.22 6.62 15.15
CA ALA A 39 9.43 7.64 14.46
C ALA A 39 8.19 8.13 15.25
N LEU A 40 7.96 7.64 16.48
CA LEU A 40 6.65 7.69 17.17
C LEU A 40 6.67 8.49 18.49
N VAL A 41 7.20 9.73 18.44
CA VAL A 41 6.96 10.75 19.49
C VAL A 41 5.76 11.66 19.13
N ALA A 42 5.03 11.38 18.05
CA ALA A 42 3.72 11.96 17.78
C ALA A 42 2.63 10.87 17.81
N ARG A 43 1.88 10.81 18.93
CA ARG A 43 0.69 9.98 19.21
C ARG A 43 -0.46 10.32 18.24
N GLY A 44 -1.46 9.47 17.95
CA GLY A 44 -1.80 8.13 18.43
C GLY A 44 -3.12 7.61 17.80
N ALA A 45 -3.41 6.33 18.07
CA ALA A 45 -4.66 5.57 17.84
C ALA A 45 -5.04 5.18 16.39
N VAL A 46 -4.59 4.00 15.94
CA VAL A 46 -5.19 3.24 14.82
C VAL A 46 -5.76 1.93 15.35
N GLN A 47 -7.03 1.96 15.76
CA GLN A 47 -7.81 0.77 16.17
C GLN A 47 -9.14 0.67 15.38
N ALA A 48 -9.19 1.17 14.15
CA ALA A 48 -10.41 1.24 13.34
C ALA A 48 -10.35 0.47 12.00
N LEU A 49 -9.47 -0.53 11.85
CA LEU A 49 -9.36 -1.32 10.60
C LEU A 49 -9.69 -2.82 10.74
N THR A 50 -10.30 -3.24 11.85
CA THR A 50 -10.80 -4.62 12.02
C THR A 50 -12.32 -4.78 11.88
N SER A 51 -13.06 -3.73 11.50
CA SER A 51 -14.52 -3.82 11.35
C SER A 51 -15.02 -3.11 10.09
N SER A 52 -15.09 -3.86 8.98
CA SER A 52 -16.14 -3.65 7.95
C SER A 52 -16.28 -4.90 7.07
N ARG A 53 -16.86 -5.95 7.64
CA ARG A 53 -17.56 -7.00 6.88
C ARG A 53 -19.06 -6.65 6.89
N GLY A 54 -19.62 -6.36 5.72
CA GLY A 54 -21.04 -6.57 5.40
C GLY A 54 -22.08 -5.68 6.10
N ALA A 55 -23.18 -5.41 5.41
CA ALA A 55 -24.30 -4.61 5.90
C ALA A 55 -25.09 -5.31 7.05
N ALA A 56 -25.43 -4.49 8.06
CA ALA A 56 -26.55 -4.42 9.05
C ALA A 56 -27.66 -5.52 9.09
N PRO A 57 -28.48 -5.67 10.17
CA PRO A 57 -28.78 -4.68 11.24
C PRO A 57 -28.96 -5.22 12.69
N MET A 58 -29.20 -4.27 13.62
CA MET A 58 -29.90 -4.36 14.94
C MET A 58 -29.07 -4.17 16.22
N MET A 59 -29.47 -3.13 16.99
CA MET A 59 -29.42 -2.94 18.46
C MET A 59 -28.02 -3.04 19.12
N GLY A 60 -27.46 -2.02 19.76
CA GLY A 60 -28.02 -1.09 20.74
C GLY A 60 -27.20 -1.24 22.04
N GLY A 61 -26.80 -0.12 22.68
CA GLY A 61 -26.38 -0.15 24.10
C GLY A 61 -24.95 0.34 24.43
N ALA A 62 -24.88 1.64 24.77
CA ALA A 62 -24.04 2.28 25.80
C ALA A 62 -22.86 1.53 26.45
N SER A 63 -21.69 2.20 26.51
CA SER A 63 -21.10 2.59 27.80
C SER A 63 -20.02 3.65 27.68
N ARG A 64 -19.97 4.46 28.75
CA ARG A 64 -19.24 5.71 28.96
C ARG A 64 -17.81 5.50 29.47
N LEU A 65 -16.96 6.52 29.18
CA LEU A 65 -15.93 7.15 30.02
C LEU A 65 -14.88 6.26 30.74
N VAL A 66 -13.61 6.64 30.63
CA VAL A 66 -12.86 7.30 31.73
C VAL A 66 -11.64 8.02 31.16
N ASN A 67 -11.49 9.25 31.62
CA ASN A 67 -10.45 10.22 31.31
C ASN A 67 -9.27 9.97 32.26
N SER A 68 -8.02 10.02 31.79
CA SER A 68 -6.88 10.29 32.68
C SER A 68 -5.77 11.04 31.98
N ARG A 69 -5.68 12.31 32.38
CA ARG A 69 -4.56 13.23 32.22
C ARG A 69 -3.28 12.63 32.82
N MET A 70 -2.19 12.66 32.07
CA MET A 70 -0.90 13.15 32.58
C MET A 70 -0.14 13.82 31.43
N GLY A 71 0.29 15.05 31.67
CA GLY A 71 0.95 15.92 30.71
C GLY A 71 2.45 15.66 30.60
N ALA A 72 2.94 15.78 29.37
CA ALA A 72 4.34 16.05 29.00
C ALA A 72 4.31 16.74 27.62
N PRO A 73 5.28 17.60 27.28
CA PRO A 73 5.12 18.66 26.30
C PRO A 73 5.13 18.13 24.86
N ALA A 74 4.20 18.64 24.05
CA ALA A 74 4.13 18.35 22.63
C ALA A 74 5.28 19.06 21.88
N LEU A 75 6.20 18.28 21.30
CA LEU A 75 7.06 18.76 20.22
C LEU A 75 6.19 18.81 18.95
N THR A 76 5.49 19.92 18.78
CA THR A 76 4.74 20.22 17.57
C THR A 76 5.69 20.45 16.39
N SER A 77 5.22 19.99 15.23
CA SER A 77 5.82 20.10 13.91
C SER A 77 6.14 21.55 13.56
N ARG A 78 7.37 21.98 13.85
CA ARG A 78 7.88 23.36 13.65
C ARG A 78 8.31 23.64 12.20
N TRP A 79 7.56 23.17 11.21
CA TRP A 79 7.88 23.38 9.78
C TRP A 79 6.90 24.29 9.04
N LEU A 80 5.88 24.84 9.71
CA LEU A 80 4.97 25.86 9.14
C LEU A 80 4.62 27.03 10.09
N SER A 81 5.33 27.20 11.20
CA SER A 81 5.16 28.38 12.06
C SER A 81 6.26 29.40 11.76
N SER A 82 6.01 30.30 10.82
CA SER A 82 6.80 31.54 10.73
C SER A 82 6.67 32.30 12.05
N PRO A 83 7.77 32.73 12.69
CA PRO A 83 7.71 33.60 13.86
C PRO A 83 7.39 35.02 13.39
N THR A 84 6.11 35.35 13.30
CA THR A 84 5.64 36.73 13.20
C THR A 84 4.84 37.07 14.45
N ASP A 85 5.55 37.27 15.56
CA ASP A 85 5.02 38.01 16.71
C ASP A 85 5.76 39.34 16.79
N ALA A 86 5.26 40.31 16.02
CA ALA A 86 5.47 41.73 16.30
C ALA A 86 4.39 42.54 15.58
N MET A 87 3.34 42.88 16.35
CA MET A 87 2.44 44.01 16.15
C MET A 87 1.89 44.22 14.73
N SER A 88 0.73 43.62 14.44
CA SER A 88 -0.14 44.08 13.36
C SER A 88 -1.60 44.04 13.80
N PRO A 89 -2.41 44.97 13.28
CA PRO A 89 -3.71 45.33 13.82
C PRO A 89 -4.69 44.17 13.68
N ASN A 90 -5.72 44.23 14.51
CA ASN A 90 -6.84 43.32 14.63
C ASN A 90 -7.58 43.17 13.27
N LEU A 91 -7.03 42.39 12.36
CA LEU A 91 -7.71 41.86 11.17
C LEU A 91 -8.70 40.82 11.69
N THR A 92 -9.85 41.33 12.13
CA THR A 92 -11.04 40.57 12.49
C THR A 92 -11.31 39.51 11.42
N ALA A 93 -11.11 38.24 11.79
CA ALA A 93 -11.71 37.06 11.15
C ALA A 93 -11.95 37.18 9.64
N LEU A 94 -10.95 37.62 8.87
CA LEU A 94 -10.96 37.45 7.42
C LEU A 94 -10.86 35.96 7.20
N ASP A 95 -12.04 35.39 6.93
CA ASP A 95 -12.37 34.07 6.44
C ASP A 95 -11.12 33.24 6.12
N ARG A 96 -10.62 32.50 7.12
CA ARG A 96 -9.52 31.57 6.90
C ARG A 96 -10.07 30.54 5.91
N PHE A 97 -9.63 30.60 4.67
CA PHE A 97 -9.95 29.59 3.67
C PHE A 97 -9.46 28.24 4.19
N VAL A 98 -10.39 27.43 4.71
CA VAL A 98 -10.16 26.04 5.07
C VAL A 98 -10.71 25.22 3.91
N PRO A 99 -9.84 24.71 3.01
CA PRO A 99 -10.31 23.90 1.90
C PRO A 99 -11.08 22.71 2.46
N GLN A 100 -12.24 22.42 1.89
CA GLN A 100 -13.05 21.25 2.21
C GLN A 100 -12.79 20.18 1.15
N PRO A 101 -12.85 18.88 1.51
CA PRO A 101 -12.76 17.82 0.52
C PRO A 101 -13.82 18.03 -0.57
N PRO A 102 -13.49 17.80 -1.85
CA PRO A 102 -14.46 17.95 -2.93
C PRO A 102 -15.59 16.92 -2.76
N THR A 103 -16.81 17.30 -3.10
CA THR A 103 -17.96 16.36 -3.09
C THR A 103 -17.84 15.27 -4.16
N LYS A 104 -17.08 15.56 -5.23
CA LYS A 104 -16.75 14.62 -6.29
C LYS A 104 -15.41 15.02 -6.91
N LEU A 105 -14.54 14.03 -7.12
CA LEU A 105 -13.29 14.22 -7.84
C LEU A 105 -13.57 14.47 -9.34
N THR A 106 -13.00 15.55 -9.90
CA THR A 106 -13.03 15.84 -11.34
C THR A 106 -11.80 15.27 -12.04
N GLU A 107 -11.82 15.20 -13.37
CA GLU A 107 -10.63 14.81 -14.16
C GLU A 107 -9.45 15.74 -13.88
N GLU A 108 -9.65 17.06 -13.94
CA GLU A 108 -8.64 18.07 -13.65
C GLU A 108 -8.03 17.90 -12.24
N MET A 109 -8.86 17.60 -11.22
CA MET A 109 -8.35 17.36 -9.87
C MET A 109 -7.54 16.06 -9.79
N ALA A 110 -8.01 14.98 -10.40
CA ALA A 110 -7.31 13.70 -10.40
C ALA A 110 -5.95 13.80 -11.11
N GLU A 111 -5.90 14.48 -12.25
CA GLU A 111 -4.68 14.77 -12.99
C GLU A 111 -3.74 15.66 -12.17
N SER A 112 -4.24 16.77 -11.62
CA SER A 112 -3.45 17.69 -10.80
C SER A 112 -2.82 17.02 -9.57
N ILE A 113 -3.56 16.17 -8.85
CA ILE A 113 -3.03 15.41 -7.71
C ILE A 113 -1.92 14.47 -8.16
N THR A 114 -2.11 13.80 -9.29
CA THR A 114 -1.14 12.84 -9.84
C THR A 114 0.13 13.55 -10.28
N ASP A 115 0.01 14.66 -11.01
CA ASP A 115 1.12 15.48 -11.48
C ASP A 115 1.90 16.11 -10.33
N MET A 116 1.21 16.64 -9.32
CA MET A 116 1.88 17.12 -8.11
C MET A 116 2.61 15.99 -7.39
N THR A 117 2.02 14.81 -7.30
CA THR A 117 2.69 13.65 -6.67
C THR A 117 3.97 13.33 -7.42
N GLN A 118 3.90 13.25 -8.74
CA GLN A 118 5.07 12.99 -9.57
C GLN A 118 6.14 14.09 -9.41
N MET A 119 5.73 15.36 -9.41
CA MET A 119 6.62 16.51 -9.22
C MET A 119 7.34 16.47 -7.86
N TYR A 120 6.63 16.18 -6.77
CA TYR A 120 7.23 16.07 -5.44
C TYR A 120 8.23 14.91 -5.35
N ILE A 121 7.91 13.76 -5.95
CA ILE A 121 8.78 12.58 -5.96
C ILE A 121 10.03 12.78 -6.83
N ARG A 122 9.92 13.50 -7.95
CA ARG A 122 11.05 13.74 -8.87
C ARG A 122 11.93 14.91 -8.48
N TYR A 123 11.34 16.00 -7.99
CA TYR A 123 12.04 17.28 -7.85
C TYR A 123 11.85 17.95 -6.48
N GLY A 124 10.83 17.55 -5.72
CA GLY A 124 10.51 18.18 -4.43
C GLY A 124 11.32 17.67 -3.24
N ALA A 125 10.86 18.03 -2.04
CA ALA A 125 11.48 17.60 -0.78
C ALA A 125 11.47 16.08 -0.59
N ALA A 126 10.48 15.37 -1.16
CA ALA A 126 10.45 13.92 -1.14
C ALA A 126 11.66 13.34 -1.91
N ASN A 127 11.99 13.86 -3.09
CA ASN A 127 13.18 13.43 -3.84
C ASN A 127 14.48 13.57 -3.03
N GLN A 128 14.64 14.68 -2.31
CA GLN A 128 15.81 14.91 -1.47
C GLN A 128 15.92 13.85 -0.38
N ARG A 129 14.80 13.50 0.28
CA ARG A 129 14.76 12.44 1.30
C ARG A 129 15.04 11.06 0.71
N LEU A 130 14.52 10.76 -0.49
CA LEU A 130 14.81 9.50 -1.18
C LEU A 130 16.30 9.38 -1.52
N LYS A 131 16.93 10.46 -2.00
CA LYS A 131 18.39 10.50 -2.26
C LYS A 131 19.23 10.35 -0.99
N ILE A 132 18.76 10.85 0.15
CA ILE A 132 19.42 10.62 1.44
C ILE A 132 19.30 9.14 1.83
N LEU A 133 18.09 8.57 1.73
CA LEU A 133 17.84 7.16 1.99
C LEU A 133 18.65 6.22 1.08
N ALA A 134 18.84 6.61 -0.19
CA ALA A 134 19.63 5.85 -1.15
C ALA A 134 21.06 5.60 -0.66
N LYS A 135 21.69 6.63 -0.06
CA LYS A 135 23.06 6.58 0.48
C LYS A 135 23.22 5.66 1.70
N GLU A 136 22.12 5.27 2.34
CA GLU A 136 22.14 4.32 3.46
C GLU A 136 22.26 2.88 2.90
N LYS A 137 23.50 2.38 2.77
CA LYS A 137 23.81 1.07 2.14
C LYS A 137 23.58 -0.13 3.06
N ASP A 138 23.80 0.02 4.36
CA ASP A 138 23.77 -1.09 5.32
C ASP A 138 22.36 -1.36 5.92
N ILE A 139 21.32 -0.76 5.33
CA ILE A 139 19.96 -0.92 5.83
C ILE A 139 19.30 -2.14 5.19
N PRO A 140 18.71 -3.06 5.99
CA PRO A 140 17.99 -4.19 5.44
C PRO A 140 16.87 -3.73 4.49
N ILE A 141 16.70 -4.46 3.39
CA ILE A 141 15.76 -4.12 2.30
C ILE A 141 14.36 -3.76 2.79
N VAL A 142 13.81 -4.50 3.75
CA VAL A 142 12.49 -4.24 4.33
C VAL A 142 12.41 -2.86 4.97
N PHE A 143 13.42 -2.48 5.77
CA PHE A 143 13.44 -1.16 6.41
C PHE A 143 13.65 -0.03 5.39
N LYS A 144 14.49 -0.25 4.37
CA LYS A 144 14.69 0.72 3.29
C LYS A 144 13.39 0.93 2.51
N TRP A 145 12.67 -0.15 2.21
CA TRP A 145 11.35 -0.12 1.57
C TRP A 145 10.29 0.60 2.43
N GLN A 146 10.21 0.31 3.74
CA GLN A 146 9.30 1.01 4.65
C GLN A 146 9.57 2.52 4.67
N LYS A 147 10.83 2.94 4.85
CA LYS A 147 11.22 4.37 4.83
C LYS A 147 10.87 5.04 3.50
N MET A 148 11.03 4.34 2.37
CA MET A 148 10.61 4.83 1.05
C MET A 148 9.11 5.10 1.01
N MET A 149 8.31 4.15 1.49
CA MET A 149 6.86 4.27 1.53
C MET A 149 6.41 5.40 2.47
N GLU A 150 7.05 5.57 3.63
CA GLU A 150 6.79 6.70 4.52
C GLU A 150 7.05 8.06 3.84
N ILE A 151 8.09 8.18 3.02
CA ILE A 151 8.37 9.40 2.26
C ILE A 151 7.28 9.63 1.21
N PHE A 152 6.86 8.58 0.50
CA PHE A 152 5.79 8.63 -0.49
C PHE A 152 4.45 9.05 0.14
N PHE A 153 4.06 8.44 1.25
CA PHE A 153 2.81 8.78 1.95
C PHE A 153 2.80 10.19 2.49
N HIS A 154 3.91 10.69 3.03
CA HIS A 154 4.00 12.09 3.45
C HIS A 154 3.81 13.05 2.28
N ALA A 155 4.35 12.73 1.09
CA ALA A 155 4.13 13.54 -0.10
C ALA A 155 2.65 13.53 -0.49
N GLN A 156 2.01 12.35 -0.53
CA GLN A 156 0.57 12.27 -0.84
C GLN A 156 -0.29 13.01 0.18
N LEU A 157 -0.05 12.84 1.48
CA LEU A 157 -0.74 13.56 2.56
C LEU A 157 -0.67 15.07 2.37
N HIS A 158 0.52 15.58 2.05
CA HIS A 158 0.72 17.00 1.82
C HIS A 158 -0.10 17.51 0.62
N ILE A 159 -0.12 16.74 -0.48
CA ILE A 159 -0.82 17.11 -1.71
C ILE A 159 -2.33 17.05 -1.50
N VAL A 160 -2.87 15.95 -0.98
CA VAL A 160 -4.33 15.82 -0.80
C VAL A 160 -4.88 16.82 0.22
N ASN A 161 -4.08 17.20 1.22
CA ASN A 161 -4.44 18.29 2.14
C ASN A 161 -4.66 19.62 1.40
N GLY A 162 -3.88 19.90 0.35
CA GLY A 162 -4.10 21.04 -0.54
C GLY A 162 -5.48 21.05 -1.23
N PHE A 163 -6.13 19.89 -1.36
CA PHE A 163 -7.49 19.74 -1.90
C PHE A 163 -8.57 19.66 -0.80
N GLY A 164 -8.21 19.95 0.45
CA GLY A 164 -9.13 19.97 1.58
C GLY A 164 -9.32 18.63 2.29
N TYR A 165 -8.65 17.56 1.85
CA TYR A 165 -8.63 16.32 2.62
C TYR A 165 -7.88 16.50 3.95
N PRO A 166 -8.24 15.77 5.02
CA PRO A 166 -7.46 15.76 6.25
C PRO A 166 -5.98 15.42 6.00
N GLY A 167 -5.07 16.10 6.70
CA GLY A 167 -3.62 15.83 6.65
C GLY A 167 -3.19 14.60 7.44
N ASP A 168 -4.01 13.56 7.47
CA ASP A 168 -3.81 12.33 8.23
C ASP A 168 -4.21 11.08 7.40
N GLU A 169 -4.06 9.89 7.98
CA GLU A 169 -4.41 8.64 7.32
C GLU A 169 -5.88 8.56 6.88
N ASN A 170 -6.79 9.25 7.58
CA ASN A 170 -8.20 9.29 7.20
C ASN A 170 -8.39 10.07 5.90
N GLY A 171 -7.64 11.16 5.71
CA GLY A 171 -7.68 11.93 4.46
C GLY A 171 -7.15 11.14 3.27
N LEU A 172 -6.06 10.40 3.41
CA LEU A 172 -5.60 9.49 2.35
C LEU A 172 -6.63 8.40 2.04
N MET A 173 -7.26 7.83 3.09
CA MET A 173 -8.30 6.82 2.90
C MET A 173 -9.52 7.40 2.17
N GLN A 174 -9.96 8.61 2.54
CA GLN A 174 -11.08 9.29 1.89
C GLN A 174 -10.75 9.59 0.42
N TYR A 175 -9.58 10.18 0.14
CA TYR A 175 -9.12 10.41 -1.23
C TYR A 175 -9.07 9.12 -2.05
N SER A 176 -8.56 8.03 -1.46
CA SER A 176 -8.51 6.72 -2.14
C SER A 176 -9.90 6.20 -2.51
N GLN A 177 -10.90 6.41 -1.64
CA GLN A 177 -12.29 6.04 -1.92
C GLN A 177 -12.88 6.90 -3.03
N ASP A 178 -12.63 8.22 -3.00
CA ASP A 178 -13.11 9.15 -4.03
C ASP A 178 -12.48 8.86 -5.39
N LEU A 179 -11.19 8.55 -5.43
CA LEU A 179 -10.48 8.15 -6.66
C LEU A 179 -11.03 6.81 -7.20
N ALA A 180 -11.31 5.84 -6.34
CA ALA A 180 -11.94 4.58 -6.76
C ALA A 180 -13.35 4.81 -7.33
N ASN A 181 -14.17 5.61 -6.65
CA ASN A 181 -15.49 6.01 -7.14
C ASN A 181 -15.38 6.77 -8.47
N PHE A 182 -14.36 7.61 -8.62
CA PHE A 182 -14.09 8.33 -9.86
C PHE A 182 -13.76 7.35 -11.00
N HIS A 183 -12.87 6.37 -10.79
CA HIS A 183 -12.57 5.34 -11.79
C HIS A 183 -13.79 4.50 -12.19
N GLU A 184 -14.67 4.15 -11.24
CA GLU A 184 -15.89 3.38 -11.53
C GLU A 184 -16.90 4.16 -12.40
N ASN A 185 -16.91 5.49 -12.27
CA ASN A 185 -17.88 6.36 -12.93
C ASN A 185 -17.34 7.03 -14.20
N ASN A 186 -16.01 7.10 -14.36
CA ASN A 186 -15.39 7.68 -15.55
C ASN A 186 -15.32 6.64 -16.68
N LYS A 187 -15.70 7.07 -17.90
CA LYS A 187 -15.71 6.23 -19.11
C LYS A 187 -14.64 6.61 -20.12
N ALA A 188 -13.86 7.66 -19.87
CA ALA A 188 -12.78 8.10 -20.73
C ALA A 188 -11.57 7.17 -20.56
N GLU A 189 -11.49 6.15 -21.41
CA GLU A 189 -10.40 5.14 -21.35
C GLU A 189 -9.01 5.79 -21.49
N ASP A 190 -8.87 6.79 -22.36
CA ASP A 190 -7.61 7.53 -22.55
C ASP A 190 -7.16 8.25 -21.28
N PHE A 191 -8.10 8.83 -20.53
CA PHE A 191 -7.80 9.50 -19.27
C PHE A 191 -7.39 8.50 -18.18
N LEU A 192 -8.08 7.36 -18.08
CA LEU A 192 -7.69 6.30 -17.15
C LEU A 192 -6.31 5.71 -17.49
N LEU A 193 -5.97 5.62 -18.78
CA LEU A 193 -4.65 5.22 -19.24
C LEU A 193 -3.57 6.25 -18.86
N LEU A 194 -3.88 7.55 -18.96
CA LEU A 194 -3.00 8.63 -18.51
C LEU A 194 -2.70 8.52 -17.01
N LEU A 195 -3.73 8.35 -16.17
CA LEU A 195 -3.54 8.16 -14.72
C LEU A 195 -2.72 6.90 -14.42
N LYS A 196 -2.97 5.80 -15.13
CA LYS A 196 -2.20 4.56 -14.98
C LYS A 196 -0.72 4.77 -15.32
N ASN A 197 -0.42 5.42 -16.43
CA ASN A 197 0.95 5.71 -16.86
C ASN A 197 1.66 6.64 -15.88
N SER A 198 0.99 7.71 -15.42
CA SER A 198 1.58 8.64 -14.47
C SER A 198 1.86 7.97 -13.11
N ARG A 199 0.98 7.07 -12.66
CA ARG A 199 1.22 6.23 -11.48
C ARG A 199 2.44 5.32 -11.67
N ARG A 200 2.56 4.61 -12.80
CA ARG A 200 3.73 3.78 -13.12
C ARG A 200 5.02 4.61 -13.08
N ASP A 201 5.00 5.76 -13.72
CA ASP A 201 6.16 6.64 -13.84
C ASP A 201 6.56 7.26 -12.49
N THR A 202 5.59 7.44 -11.59
CA THR A 202 5.82 7.83 -10.19
C THR A 202 6.46 6.71 -9.39
N TRP A 203 5.96 5.47 -9.52
CA TRP A 203 6.56 4.29 -8.88
C TRP A 203 7.99 4.04 -9.35
N ARG A 204 8.24 4.12 -10.66
CA ARG A 204 9.59 4.00 -11.21
C ARG A 204 10.52 5.07 -10.66
N ALA A 205 10.09 6.32 -10.61
CA ALA A 205 10.90 7.39 -10.03
C ALA A 205 11.21 7.15 -8.54
N LEU A 206 10.21 6.72 -7.76
CA LEU A 206 10.34 6.42 -6.34
C LEU A 206 11.36 5.30 -6.10
N VAL A 207 11.19 4.17 -6.78
CA VAL A 207 12.01 2.97 -6.62
C VAL A 207 13.42 3.19 -7.17
N SER A 208 13.55 3.75 -8.38
CA SER A 208 14.86 3.99 -9.01
C SER A 208 15.70 4.96 -8.19
N THR A 209 15.10 6.02 -7.64
CA THR A 209 15.84 6.96 -6.78
C THR A 209 16.29 6.31 -5.48
N THR A 210 15.42 5.51 -4.84
CA THR A 210 15.70 4.93 -3.51
C THR A 210 16.74 3.82 -3.55
N PHE A 211 16.69 3.00 -4.60
CA PHE A 211 17.54 1.83 -4.75
C PHE A 211 18.68 2.05 -5.75
N GLU A 212 18.90 3.28 -6.20
CA GLU A 212 19.94 3.66 -7.17
C GLU A 212 19.90 2.81 -8.45
N LEU A 213 18.69 2.50 -8.92
CA LEU A 213 18.47 1.66 -10.10
C LEU A 213 18.37 2.53 -11.36
N ASP A 214 18.78 1.96 -12.49
CA ASP A 214 18.37 2.49 -13.78
C ASP A 214 16.89 2.11 -14.03
N ALA A 215 16.08 3.11 -14.36
CA ALA A 215 14.66 2.92 -14.66
C ALA A 215 14.45 2.08 -15.93
N GLU A 216 15.42 2.07 -16.85
CA GLU A 216 15.38 1.26 -18.08
C GLU A 216 15.62 -0.23 -17.80
N GLU A 217 16.29 -0.56 -16.69
CA GLU A 217 16.53 -1.95 -16.26
C GLU A 217 15.34 -2.57 -15.52
N ILE A 218 14.27 -1.80 -15.25
CA ILE A 218 13.05 -2.33 -14.64
C ILE A 218 12.26 -3.07 -15.74
N PRO A 219 12.06 -4.40 -15.61
CA PRO A 219 11.40 -5.17 -16.66
C PRO A 219 9.94 -4.76 -16.83
N ASN A 220 9.43 -4.96 -18.04
CA ASN A 220 8.01 -4.82 -18.35
C ASN A 220 7.40 -6.22 -18.45
N PHE A 221 6.61 -6.62 -17.46
CA PHE A 221 5.92 -7.90 -17.53
C PHE A 221 4.70 -7.83 -18.44
N SER A 222 4.35 -8.95 -19.08
CA SER A 222 3.00 -9.12 -19.59
C SER A 222 2.05 -9.43 -18.43
N ILE A 223 0.75 -9.23 -18.63
CA ILE A 223 -0.25 -9.64 -17.61
C ILE A 223 -0.19 -11.16 -17.32
N VAL A 224 0.18 -11.97 -18.32
CA VAL A 224 0.28 -13.43 -18.15
C VAL A 224 1.48 -13.76 -17.25
N ASP A 225 2.63 -13.14 -17.49
CA ASP A 225 3.83 -13.34 -16.68
C ASP A 225 3.61 -12.84 -15.25
N ALA A 226 3.02 -11.65 -15.09
CA ALA A 226 2.69 -11.09 -13.78
C ALA A 226 1.78 -12.03 -12.96
N ARG A 227 0.76 -12.63 -13.59
CA ARG A 227 -0.13 -13.61 -12.94
C ARG A 227 0.61 -14.90 -12.57
N ASN A 228 1.45 -15.43 -13.46
CA ASN A 228 2.23 -16.64 -13.20
C ASN A 228 3.22 -16.43 -12.04
N LEU A 229 3.92 -15.30 -12.04
CA LEU A 229 4.83 -14.90 -10.97
C LEU A 229 4.08 -14.74 -9.64
N MET A 230 2.94 -14.05 -9.64
CA MET A 230 2.15 -13.86 -8.41
C MET A 230 1.49 -15.14 -7.90
N HIS A 231 1.11 -16.07 -8.77
CA HIS A 231 0.69 -17.40 -8.38
C HIS A 231 1.83 -18.16 -7.66
N LYS A 232 3.05 -18.09 -8.19
CA LYS A 232 4.24 -18.69 -7.57
C LYS A 232 4.56 -18.05 -6.22
N VAL A 233 4.56 -16.72 -6.13
CA VAL A 233 4.72 -15.98 -4.86
C VAL A 233 3.68 -16.43 -3.85
N SER A 234 2.41 -16.48 -4.24
CA SER A 234 1.30 -16.90 -3.38
C SER A 234 1.46 -18.35 -2.90
N SER A 235 1.92 -19.25 -3.77
CA SER A 235 2.19 -20.65 -3.42
C SER A 235 3.35 -20.76 -2.42
N ARG A 236 4.45 -20.04 -2.64
CA ARG A 236 5.61 -20.01 -1.71
C ARG A 236 5.25 -19.40 -0.35
N MET A 237 4.44 -18.35 -0.30
CA MET A 237 3.93 -17.78 0.96
C MET A 237 3.10 -18.78 1.78
N GLN A 238 2.45 -19.74 1.11
CA GLN A 238 1.63 -20.76 1.75
C GLN A 238 2.40 -22.06 2.02
N ALA A 239 3.70 -22.10 1.69
CA ALA A 239 4.52 -23.28 1.89
C ALA A 239 4.70 -23.55 3.41
N PRO A 240 4.62 -24.83 3.86
CA PRO A 240 4.65 -25.16 5.28
C PRO A 240 5.90 -24.68 6.01
N ASP A 241 7.07 -24.74 5.36
CA ASP A 241 8.35 -24.29 5.87
C ASP A 241 8.38 -22.78 6.10
N VAL A 242 7.87 -21.98 5.15
CA VAL A 242 7.75 -20.51 5.27
C VAL A 242 6.81 -20.14 6.41
N LEU A 243 5.64 -20.80 6.50
CA LEU A 243 4.67 -20.56 7.58
C LEU A 243 5.23 -20.95 8.95
N TYR A 244 5.95 -22.07 9.04
CA TYR A 244 6.59 -22.51 10.28
C TYR A 244 7.68 -21.54 10.73
N GLN A 245 8.51 -21.07 9.79
CA GLN A 245 9.54 -20.09 10.10
C GLN A 245 8.93 -18.76 10.57
N LEU A 246 7.82 -18.33 9.96
CA LEU A 246 7.08 -17.16 10.43
C LEU A 246 6.58 -17.34 11.86
N GLN A 247 5.97 -18.50 12.16
CA GLN A 247 5.49 -18.82 13.50
C GLN A 247 6.64 -18.80 14.52
N GLN A 248 7.79 -19.38 14.20
CA GLN A 248 8.97 -19.36 15.06
C GLN A 248 9.42 -17.92 15.35
N ASN A 249 9.62 -17.11 14.30
CA ASN A 249 10.05 -15.71 14.45
C ASN A 249 9.08 -14.91 15.32
N VAL A 250 7.77 -15.05 15.06
CA VAL A 250 6.71 -14.33 15.77
C VAL A 250 6.54 -14.80 17.22
N SER A 251 6.78 -16.08 17.52
CA SER A 251 6.62 -16.65 18.87
C SER A 251 7.60 -16.06 19.90
N THR A 252 8.74 -15.57 19.42
CA THR A 252 9.77 -14.93 20.25
C THR A 252 9.45 -13.47 20.60
N ILE A 253 8.47 -12.87 19.91
CA ILE A 253 8.11 -11.46 20.08
C ILE A 253 7.10 -11.34 21.23
N GLN A 254 7.56 -10.79 22.34
CA GLN A 254 6.73 -10.42 23.49
C GLN A 254 6.99 -8.96 23.87
N ASN A 255 5.93 -8.18 24.05
CA ASN A 255 6.04 -6.80 24.48
C ASN A 255 4.84 -6.37 25.34
N ASP A 256 5.08 -5.61 26.39
CA ASP A 256 4.01 -5.11 27.27
C ASP A 256 3.04 -4.18 26.53
N ASP A 257 3.55 -3.46 25.53
CA ASP A 257 2.74 -2.63 24.66
C ASP A 257 2.25 -3.43 23.45
N LYS A 258 0.94 -3.72 23.43
CA LYS A 258 0.27 -4.47 22.36
C LYS A 258 0.44 -3.84 20.98
N ASP A 259 0.50 -2.52 20.88
CA ASP A 259 0.68 -1.85 19.60
C ASP A 259 2.11 -2.05 19.08
N MET A 260 3.08 -2.05 20.00
CA MET A 260 4.48 -2.36 19.70
C MET A 260 4.67 -3.83 19.32
N GLU A 261 4.10 -4.75 20.09
CA GLU A 261 4.11 -6.19 19.78
C GLU A 261 3.56 -6.43 18.38
N LEU A 262 2.41 -5.82 18.07
CA LEU A 262 1.76 -5.93 16.79
C LEU A 262 2.64 -5.40 15.65
N ALA A 263 3.27 -4.23 15.83
CA ALA A 263 4.20 -3.67 14.83
C ALA A 263 5.43 -4.57 14.61
N MET A 264 6.00 -5.13 15.69
CA MET A 264 7.13 -6.07 15.59
C MET A 264 6.73 -7.34 14.84
N LYS A 265 5.54 -7.89 15.10
CA LYS A 265 5.02 -9.06 14.36
C LYS A 265 4.80 -8.77 12.87
N HIS A 266 4.27 -7.60 12.52
CA HIS A 266 4.18 -7.18 11.12
C HIS A 266 5.56 -7.06 10.46
N SER A 267 6.54 -6.50 11.16
CA SER A 267 7.92 -6.42 10.65
C SER A 267 8.52 -7.81 10.42
N ALA A 268 8.34 -8.74 11.35
CA ALA A 268 8.80 -10.13 11.20
C ALA A 268 8.12 -10.82 10.00
N LEU A 269 6.81 -10.62 9.82
CA LEU A 269 6.07 -11.12 8.66
C LEU A 269 6.64 -10.60 7.34
N GLN A 270 6.92 -9.30 7.24
CA GLN A 270 7.52 -8.73 6.03
C GLN A 270 8.93 -9.26 5.77
N GLN A 271 9.76 -9.40 6.81
CA GLN A 271 11.10 -9.97 6.67
C GLN A 271 11.05 -11.40 6.16
N VAL A 272 10.13 -12.23 6.67
CA VAL A 272 9.97 -13.59 6.16
C VAL A 272 9.53 -13.60 4.70
N ILE A 273 8.55 -12.77 4.34
CA ILE A 273 8.09 -12.68 2.95
C ILE A 273 9.24 -12.25 2.02
N VAL A 274 9.96 -11.17 2.34
CA VAL A 274 11.03 -10.69 1.45
C VAL A 274 12.16 -11.70 1.35
N ASN A 275 12.65 -12.22 2.47
CA ASN A 275 13.85 -13.05 2.48
C ASN A 275 13.61 -14.51 2.07
N HIS A 276 12.44 -15.08 2.36
CA HIS A 276 12.16 -16.50 2.11
C HIS A 276 11.23 -16.75 0.92
N VAL A 277 10.37 -15.80 0.56
CA VAL A 277 9.47 -15.97 -0.60
C VAL A 277 10.08 -15.37 -1.85
N TYR A 278 10.47 -14.09 -1.79
CA TYR A 278 10.96 -13.37 -2.97
C TYR A 278 12.44 -13.65 -3.25
N LEU A 279 13.29 -13.48 -2.25
CA LEU A 279 14.75 -13.67 -2.33
C LEU A 279 15.18 -15.08 -1.94
N GLY A 280 14.26 -15.91 -1.44
CA GLY A 280 14.56 -17.26 -0.99
C GLY A 280 14.95 -18.17 -2.15
N HIS A 281 16.00 -18.97 -1.92
CA HIS A 281 16.43 -20.05 -2.80
C HIS A 281 16.05 -21.38 -2.18
N GLU A 282 15.29 -22.19 -2.92
CA GLU A 282 15.20 -23.62 -2.62
C GLU A 282 16.41 -24.33 -3.24
N GLU A 283 16.81 -25.48 -2.69
CA GLU A 283 17.98 -26.21 -3.19
C GLU A 283 17.83 -26.52 -4.69
N GLY A 284 18.72 -25.96 -5.51
CA GLY A 284 18.70 -26.11 -6.97
C GLY A 284 17.69 -25.22 -7.71
N GLN A 285 16.97 -24.33 -7.04
CA GLN A 285 16.03 -23.39 -7.68
C GLN A 285 16.47 -21.93 -7.57
N LYS A 286 16.12 -21.16 -8.60
CA LYS A 286 16.27 -19.70 -8.61
C LYS A 286 15.25 -19.06 -7.66
N SER A 287 15.60 -17.89 -7.15
CA SER A 287 14.63 -17.04 -6.43
C SER A 287 13.56 -16.51 -7.40
N VAL A 288 12.39 -16.08 -6.90
CA VAL A 288 11.32 -15.57 -7.78
C VAL A 288 11.80 -14.37 -8.58
N VAL A 289 12.61 -13.50 -7.97
CA VAL A 289 13.15 -12.31 -8.63
C VAL A 289 14.15 -12.65 -9.73
N GLU A 290 14.92 -13.73 -9.57
CA GLU A 290 15.85 -14.22 -10.60
C GLU A 290 15.13 -14.88 -11.77
N GLU A 291 14.07 -15.64 -11.49
CA GLU A 291 13.22 -16.22 -12.53
C GLU A 291 12.51 -15.14 -13.35
N ALA A 292 12.19 -14.01 -12.73
CA ALA A 292 11.60 -12.84 -13.36
C ALA A 292 12.63 -11.93 -14.04
N GLU A 293 13.87 -12.39 -14.21
CA GLU A 293 14.96 -11.67 -14.88
C GLU A 293 15.28 -10.30 -14.24
N CYS A 294 14.98 -10.12 -12.94
CA CYS A 294 15.24 -8.87 -12.22
C CYS A 294 16.66 -8.78 -11.65
N GLY A 295 17.45 -9.86 -11.76
CA GLY A 295 18.78 -9.98 -11.15
C GLY A 295 18.73 -10.66 -9.77
N THR A 296 19.68 -10.35 -8.90
CA THR A 296 19.80 -10.94 -7.56
C THR A 296 19.71 -9.88 -6.45
N GLY A 297 19.38 -10.32 -5.23
CA GLY A 297 19.45 -9.49 -4.04
C GLY A 297 18.40 -8.38 -3.91
N PRO A 298 18.62 -7.40 -3.02
CA PRO A 298 17.64 -6.34 -2.68
C PRO A 298 17.16 -5.50 -3.86
N GLU A 299 18.06 -5.19 -4.79
CA GLU A 299 17.76 -4.40 -6.00
C GLU A 299 16.82 -5.16 -6.93
N ALA A 300 17.02 -6.47 -7.09
CA ALA A 300 16.13 -7.33 -7.86
C ALA A 300 14.72 -7.40 -7.26
N TYR A 301 14.62 -7.45 -5.93
CA TYR A 301 13.32 -7.33 -5.25
C TYR A 301 12.64 -5.99 -5.56
N ALA A 302 13.38 -4.88 -5.51
CA ALA A 302 12.83 -3.56 -5.82
C ALA A 302 12.36 -3.44 -7.29
N LYS A 303 13.16 -3.93 -8.25
CA LYS A 303 12.78 -4.02 -9.69
C LYS A 303 11.50 -4.84 -9.88
N PHE A 304 11.46 -6.02 -9.25
CA PHE A 304 10.32 -6.93 -9.33
C PHE A 304 9.03 -6.29 -8.78
N GLN A 305 9.08 -5.68 -7.60
CA GLN A 305 7.92 -5.00 -7.01
C GLN A 305 7.46 -3.82 -7.87
N CYS A 306 8.40 -3.04 -8.42
CA CYS A 306 8.07 -1.93 -9.31
C CYS A 306 7.36 -2.42 -10.59
N ALA A 307 7.86 -3.48 -11.21
CA ALA A 307 7.28 -4.05 -12.42
C ALA A 307 5.87 -4.62 -12.18
N LEU A 308 5.62 -5.24 -11.02
CA LEU A 308 4.30 -5.76 -10.66
C LEU A 308 3.28 -4.68 -10.31
N SER A 309 3.70 -3.48 -9.92
CA SER A 309 2.79 -2.38 -9.56
C SER A 309 1.85 -1.97 -10.69
N ASP A 310 2.22 -2.26 -11.95
CA ASP A 310 1.39 -2.04 -13.14
C ASP A 310 0.11 -2.88 -13.16
N PHE A 311 0.08 -3.96 -12.36
CA PHE A 311 -0.97 -4.97 -12.33
C PHE A 311 -1.69 -5.08 -10.97
N GLU A 312 -1.51 -4.11 -10.05
CA GLU A 312 -2.14 -4.14 -8.72
C GLU A 312 -3.69 -4.24 -8.78
N GLY A 313 -4.31 -3.73 -9.85
CA GLY A 313 -5.76 -3.80 -10.06
C GLY A 313 -6.25 -5.10 -10.74
N ASP A 314 -5.37 -6.06 -11.03
CA ASP A 314 -5.77 -7.31 -11.67
C ASP A 314 -6.48 -8.25 -10.66
N PRO A 315 -7.71 -8.73 -10.96
CA PRO A 315 -8.47 -9.54 -10.01
C PRO A 315 -7.78 -10.84 -9.58
N LEU A 316 -7.04 -11.51 -10.47
CA LEU A 316 -6.37 -12.78 -10.13
C LEU A 316 -5.15 -12.54 -9.25
N ILE A 317 -4.35 -11.51 -9.55
CA ILE A 317 -3.23 -11.11 -8.68
C ILE A 317 -3.73 -10.74 -7.28
N MET A 318 -4.86 -10.01 -7.20
CA MET A 318 -5.50 -9.69 -5.93
C MET A 318 -5.94 -10.95 -5.17
N GLU A 319 -6.58 -11.92 -5.83
CA GLU A 319 -7.00 -13.17 -5.22
C GLU A 319 -5.81 -13.97 -4.66
N TYR A 320 -4.75 -14.13 -5.46
CA TYR A 320 -3.51 -14.81 -5.04
C TYR A 320 -2.88 -14.14 -3.83
N THR A 321 -2.81 -12.80 -3.85
CA THR A 321 -2.25 -12.02 -2.74
C THR A 321 -3.14 -12.14 -1.49
N GLN A 322 -4.45 -12.04 -1.64
CA GLN A 322 -5.41 -12.12 -0.52
C GLN A 322 -5.37 -13.48 0.17
N SER A 323 -5.40 -14.56 -0.61
CA SER A 323 -5.35 -15.92 -0.10
C SER A 323 -4.07 -16.19 0.68
N ALA A 324 -2.92 -15.89 0.08
CA ALA A 324 -1.61 -16.08 0.71
C ALA A 324 -1.43 -15.21 1.96
N MET A 325 -1.84 -13.94 1.90
CA MET A 325 -1.74 -13.04 3.05
C MET A 325 -2.64 -13.47 4.20
N GLY A 326 -3.84 -14.01 3.91
CA GLY A 326 -4.70 -14.59 4.94
C GLY A 326 -3.99 -15.69 5.73
N LYS A 327 -3.29 -16.60 5.03
CA LYS A 327 -2.50 -17.67 5.65
C LYS A 327 -1.30 -17.15 6.44
N MET A 328 -0.57 -16.17 5.91
CA MET A 328 0.55 -15.55 6.62
C MET A 328 0.09 -14.83 7.89
N PHE A 329 -1.03 -14.09 7.85
CA PHE A 329 -1.57 -13.44 9.05
C PHE A 329 -2.10 -14.44 10.07
N GLU A 330 -2.73 -15.53 9.62
CA GLU A 330 -3.13 -16.64 10.49
C GLU A 330 -1.92 -17.24 11.21
N ALA A 331 -0.85 -17.56 10.47
CA ALA A 331 0.39 -18.10 11.03
C ALA A 331 1.09 -17.12 11.99
N ALA A 332 1.06 -15.81 11.71
CA ALA A 332 1.59 -14.79 12.60
C ALA A 332 0.70 -14.49 13.82
N GLY A 333 -0.46 -15.14 13.96
CA GLY A 333 -1.42 -14.83 15.04
C GLY A 333 -2.00 -13.41 14.95
N LEU A 334 -2.05 -12.86 13.74
CA LEU A 334 -2.53 -11.51 13.41
C LEU A 334 -3.96 -11.48 12.86
N ASN A 335 -4.64 -12.63 12.86
CA ASN A 335 -5.91 -12.81 12.17
C ASN A 335 -7.01 -11.91 12.78
N PRO A 336 -7.71 -11.07 11.99
CA PRO A 336 -8.75 -10.16 12.48
C PRO A 336 -10.10 -10.85 12.80
N GLY A 337 -10.16 -12.19 12.81
CA GLY A 337 -11.38 -12.93 13.13
C GLY A 337 -11.76 -12.85 14.62
N PRO A 338 -13.02 -13.13 14.99
CA PRO A 338 -13.36 -13.39 16.39
C PRO A 338 -12.44 -14.50 16.88
N GLN A 339 -11.76 -14.28 18.00
CA GLN A 339 -10.80 -15.23 18.56
C GLN A 339 -11.51 -16.58 18.78
N GLY A 340 -11.41 -17.46 17.79
CA GLY A 340 -11.67 -18.87 17.96
C GLY A 340 -10.66 -19.44 18.96
N PRO A 341 -10.96 -20.58 19.58
CA PRO A 341 -10.07 -21.21 20.54
C PRO A 341 -8.68 -21.34 19.93
N LYS A 342 -7.66 -20.85 20.66
CA LYS A 342 -6.26 -20.91 20.25
C LYS A 342 -5.95 -22.32 19.72
N PRO A 343 -5.37 -22.47 18.52
CA PRO A 343 -4.92 -23.78 18.06
C PRO A 343 -3.92 -24.30 19.09
N SER A 344 -4.21 -25.48 19.65
CA SER A 344 -3.25 -26.21 20.46
C SER A 344 -2.05 -26.49 19.57
N LEU A 345 -0.87 -26.04 20.00
CA LEU A 345 0.41 -26.47 19.41
C LEU A 345 0.37 -28.00 19.32
N MET A 346 0.47 -28.53 18.10
CA MET A 346 0.63 -29.97 17.93
C MET A 346 1.94 -30.40 18.63
N PRO A 347 1.94 -31.57 19.29
CA PRO A 347 3.06 -32.06 20.07
C PRO A 347 4.31 -32.37 19.24
#